data_AF-A0A317QM65-F1
#
_entry.id   AF-A0A317QM65-F1
#
_cell.length_a   1.000
_cell.length_b   1.000
_cell.length_c   1.000
_cell.angle_alpha   90.00
_cell.angle_beta   90.00
_cell.angle_gamma   90.00
#
_symmetry.space_group_name_H-M   'P 1'
#
loop_
_entity.id
_entity.type
_entity.pdbx_description
1 polymer ?
#
loop_
_entity_poly.entity_id
_entity_poly.type
_entity_poly.pdbx_seq_one_letter_code
_entity_poly.pdbx_strand_id
1 'polypeptide(L)'
;MVPALPPPPAGPALPPAPRRRLSPQQVLLGLGALLVVAAAAAFVAVAWTRLGVTFQAAVMASVTAAACATSAWSARRGLRATEEALAAAGAALLVIDLAAAHALGLWGADTVPGRLWAGLSCAVTAGAALGLGRLTRSTVTWPLVALLAAQPAGWLLLPAGLADGAAGVAVLLGTALLDVLVLLVLRRLLHPVALVLGGLTGAAGVLLGVPLAWVGGAVDSWGATAVLAAAAAGAAVLLREPRLAPRLPEGRTAAAVVAGVAGLALAGSLTGLGVTGTVAAAGLGLVLLTAAAAPRVAGPALCAVLAVGAALAGAGGTVLDLTGREGPLALLVGAAAVPAVLAAALRPAVRPAATAAAVCAPGLAVLVALEGRLLDPAPAALLLALTGAAAFAVAALRAGTPEEVAAAVPGTLAGLVAGGVAADAAAWGQVAVDLAVVGAAAGCYALTARRRPVAVLAVADLVLAGWVAAAGADIRTPEVYTLPAAAGLLLLAVPALRAGAASWAAEGPGLAVALLPSALVVVVEPTAARLVVVVAAAAALTVAGTLTHRQAPFVVGAAALLVVVLGRLAPYAPLVPRWVTLATAGLLLLVVGATYERRRQQAREAVAWVAQMR
;
A
#
# COMPACT_ATOMS: atom_id res chain seq x y z
N MET A 1 0.39 -21.11 -25.86
CA MET A 1 0.17 -20.03 -26.85
C MET A 1 -0.68 -20.60 -27.96
N VAL A 2 -1.98 -20.28 -27.99
CA VAL A 2 -2.90 -20.70 -29.04
C VAL A 2 -2.92 -19.61 -30.12
N PRO A 3 -2.79 -19.94 -31.42
CA PRO A 3 -2.68 -18.95 -32.49
C PRO A 3 -4.02 -18.22 -32.68
N ALA A 4 -3.93 -16.91 -32.91
CA ALA A 4 -5.09 -16.06 -33.19
C ALA A 4 -5.74 -16.45 -34.53
N LEU A 5 -7.04 -16.76 -34.49
CA LEU A 5 -7.86 -17.01 -35.67
C LEU A 5 -7.95 -15.75 -36.55
N PRO A 6 -7.92 -15.89 -37.89
CA PRO A 6 -8.08 -14.77 -38.81
C PRO A 6 -9.48 -14.16 -38.70
N PRO A 7 -9.62 -12.84 -38.90
CA PRO A 7 -10.91 -12.17 -38.82
C PRO A 7 -11.86 -12.65 -39.94
N PRO A 8 -13.18 -12.75 -39.65
CA PRO A 8 -14.16 -13.18 -40.64
C PRO A 8 -14.30 -12.17 -41.79
N PRO A 9 -14.69 -12.63 -42.99
CA PRO A 9 -14.87 -11.76 -44.15
C PRO A 9 -15.98 -10.73 -43.90
N ALA A 10 -15.72 -9.47 -44.31
CA ALA A 10 -16.68 -8.38 -44.20
C ALA A 10 -17.95 -8.71 -44.99
N GLY A 11 -19.10 -8.74 -44.30
CA GLY A 11 -20.41 -8.89 -44.93
C GLY A 11 -20.76 -7.71 -45.85
N PRO A 12 -21.68 -7.89 -46.81
CA PRO A 12 -22.03 -6.86 -47.79
C PRO A 12 -22.52 -5.60 -47.09
N ALA A 13 -21.96 -4.44 -47.48
CA ALA A 13 -22.35 -3.14 -46.96
C ALA A 13 -23.84 -2.88 -47.25
N LEU A 14 -24.62 -2.62 -46.18
CA LEU A 14 -26.01 -2.18 -46.29
C LEU A 14 -26.07 -0.89 -47.15
N PRO A 15 -27.04 -0.76 -48.07
CA PRO A 15 -27.19 0.45 -48.86
C PRO A 15 -27.40 1.65 -47.93
N PRO A 16 -26.78 2.81 -48.23
CA PRO A 16 -26.92 3.99 -47.39
C PRO A 16 -28.39 4.41 -47.33
N ALA A 17 -28.90 4.62 -46.10
CA ALA A 17 -30.24 5.13 -45.88
C ALA A 17 -30.45 6.43 -46.68
N PRO A 18 -31.63 6.64 -47.29
CA PRO A 18 -31.88 7.79 -48.14
C PRO A 18 -31.62 9.07 -47.33
N ARG A 19 -30.66 9.87 -47.79
CA ARG A 19 -30.42 11.21 -47.25
C ARG A 19 -31.69 12.03 -47.50
N ARG A 20 -32.48 12.27 -46.45
CA ARG A 20 -33.64 13.16 -46.49
C ARG A 20 -33.14 14.55 -46.88
N ARG A 21 -33.27 14.91 -48.16
CA ARG A 21 -33.06 16.28 -48.62
C ARG A 21 -34.21 17.11 -48.08
N LEU A 22 -33.91 17.98 -47.11
CA LEU A 22 -34.87 18.96 -46.62
C LEU A 22 -35.28 19.83 -47.80
N SER A 23 -36.58 19.83 -48.11
CA SER A 23 -37.14 20.70 -49.13
C SER A 23 -36.87 22.16 -48.72
N PRO A 24 -36.50 23.06 -49.65
CA PRO A 24 -36.40 24.49 -49.37
C PRO A 24 -37.67 25.04 -48.70
N GLN A 25 -38.84 24.47 -48.98
CA GLN A 25 -40.10 24.82 -48.29
C GLN A 25 -40.13 24.34 -46.84
N GLN A 26 -39.56 23.19 -46.49
CA GLN A 26 -39.46 22.74 -45.09
C GLN A 26 -38.44 23.58 -44.30
N VAL A 27 -37.39 24.04 -44.96
CA VAL A 27 -36.45 25.01 -44.40
C VAL A 27 -37.14 26.37 -44.23
N LEU A 28 -37.85 26.90 -45.25
CA LEU A 28 -38.60 28.17 -45.12
C LEU A 28 -39.73 28.10 -44.09
N LEU A 29 -40.45 26.99 -43.99
CA LEU A 29 -41.52 26.80 -43.01
C LEU A 29 -40.94 26.67 -41.60
N GLY A 30 -39.80 25.97 -41.46
CA GLY A 30 -39.07 25.87 -40.20
C GLY A 30 -38.46 27.21 -39.77
N LEU A 31 -37.89 27.98 -40.70
CA LEU A 31 -37.30 29.29 -40.46
C LEU A 31 -38.39 30.35 -40.20
N GLY A 32 -39.53 30.26 -40.88
CA GLY A 32 -40.71 31.09 -40.64
C GLY A 32 -41.36 30.81 -39.29
N ALA A 33 -41.53 29.53 -38.92
CA ALA A 33 -41.98 29.16 -37.58
C ALA A 33 -40.98 29.60 -36.49
N LEU A 34 -39.67 29.46 -36.74
CA LEU A 34 -38.61 29.93 -35.85
C LEU A 34 -38.64 31.46 -35.69
N LEU A 35 -38.84 32.21 -36.79
CA LEU A 35 -38.95 33.67 -36.77
C LEU A 35 -40.23 34.14 -36.07
N VAL A 36 -41.36 33.45 -36.23
CA VAL A 36 -42.60 33.78 -35.51
C VAL A 36 -42.46 33.47 -34.02
N VAL A 37 -41.84 32.34 -33.66
CA VAL A 37 -41.55 32.00 -32.25
C VAL A 37 -40.55 32.99 -31.66
N ALA A 38 -39.52 33.40 -32.42
CA ALA A 38 -38.56 34.41 -31.99
C ALA A 38 -39.19 35.81 -31.86
N ALA A 39 -40.07 36.20 -32.78
CA ALA A 39 -40.80 37.46 -32.73
C ALA A 39 -41.83 37.49 -31.59
N ALA A 40 -42.53 36.38 -31.35
CA ALA A 40 -43.42 36.23 -30.20
C ALA A 40 -42.63 36.24 -28.89
N ALA A 41 -41.47 35.55 -28.82
CA ALA A 41 -40.59 35.58 -27.65
C ALA A 41 -40.01 36.96 -27.39
N ALA A 42 -39.60 37.70 -28.44
CA ALA A 42 -39.12 39.07 -28.33
C ALA A 42 -40.25 40.05 -27.93
N PHE A 43 -41.46 39.89 -28.47
CA PHE A 43 -42.64 40.66 -28.09
C PHE A 43 -43.03 40.39 -26.63
N VAL A 44 -43.05 39.12 -26.22
CA VAL A 44 -43.26 38.73 -24.83
C VAL A 44 -42.17 39.30 -23.94
N ALA A 45 -40.89 39.26 -24.34
CA ALA A 45 -39.78 39.82 -23.57
C ALA A 45 -39.86 41.35 -23.40
N VAL A 46 -40.25 42.08 -24.46
CA VAL A 46 -40.44 43.54 -24.40
C VAL A 46 -41.69 43.90 -23.60
N ALA A 47 -42.80 43.17 -23.78
CA ALA A 47 -44.01 43.33 -22.98
C ALA A 47 -43.77 42.93 -21.51
N TRP A 48 -42.87 41.97 -21.25
CA TRP A 48 -42.50 41.49 -19.92
C TRP A 48 -42.09 42.65 -19.03
N THR A 49 -41.23 43.54 -19.54
CA THR A 49 -40.74 44.71 -18.79
C THR A 49 -41.82 45.70 -18.33
N ARG A 50 -43.04 45.63 -18.89
CA ARG A 50 -44.17 46.51 -18.54
C ARG A 50 -45.19 45.86 -17.61
N LEU A 51 -45.07 44.56 -17.35
CA LEU A 51 -46.01 43.79 -16.54
C LEU A 51 -45.53 43.72 -15.09
N GLY A 52 -46.46 43.79 -14.14
CA GLY A 52 -46.15 43.61 -12.72
C GLY A 52 -45.61 42.20 -12.43
N VAL A 53 -44.69 42.10 -11.48
CA VAL A 53 -43.99 40.86 -11.09
C VAL A 53 -44.97 39.72 -10.75
N THR A 54 -46.09 40.03 -10.10
CA THR A 54 -47.14 39.05 -9.76
C THR A 54 -47.82 38.44 -10.99
N PHE A 55 -48.05 39.25 -12.03
CA PHE A 55 -48.64 38.77 -13.29
C PHE A 55 -47.64 37.92 -14.07
N GLN A 56 -46.38 38.35 -14.14
CA GLN A 56 -45.30 37.57 -14.75
C GLN A 56 -45.16 36.18 -14.10
N ALA A 57 -45.17 36.13 -12.75
CA ALA A 57 -45.10 34.88 -12.00
C ALA A 57 -46.32 33.97 -12.24
N ALA A 58 -47.54 34.54 -12.33
CA ALA A 58 -48.75 33.79 -12.63
C ALA A 58 -48.71 33.16 -14.04
N VAL A 59 -48.23 33.91 -15.04
CA VAL A 59 -48.05 33.40 -16.41
C VAL A 59 -47.05 32.25 -16.43
N MET A 60 -45.87 32.43 -15.83
CA MET A 60 -44.83 31.39 -15.77
C MET A 60 -45.33 30.12 -15.07
N ALA A 61 -45.94 30.26 -13.88
CA ALA A 61 -46.51 29.13 -13.15
C ALA A 61 -47.61 28.40 -13.94
N SER A 62 -48.42 29.13 -14.70
CA SER A 62 -49.46 28.53 -15.57
C SER A 62 -48.86 27.72 -16.71
N VAL A 63 -47.77 28.20 -17.33
CA VAL A 63 -47.04 27.49 -18.38
C VAL A 63 -46.39 26.23 -17.81
N THR A 64 -45.76 26.31 -16.64
CA THR A 64 -45.17 25.17 -15.92
C THR A 64 -46.24 24.12 -15.58
N ALA A 65 -47.39 24.56 -15.05
CA ALA A 65 -48.51 23.67 -14.75
C ALA A 65 -49.08 23.00 -16.02
N ALA A 66 -49.20 23.75 -17.12
CA ALA A 66 -49.66 23.23 -18.40
C ALA A 66 -48.68 22.20 -18.98
N ALA A 67 -47.37 22.44 -18.89
CA ALA A 67 -46.33 21.49 -19.29
C ALA A 67 -46.40 20.18 -18.47
N CYS A 68 -46.55 20.29 -17.15
CA CYS A 68 -46.72 19.12 -16.26
C CYS A 68 -48.04 18.36 -16.54
N ALA A 69 -49.14 19.08 -16.77
CA ALA A 69 -50.44 18.48 -17.06
C ALA A 69 -50.47 17.78 -18.44
N THR A 70 -49.87 18.39 -19.46
CA THR A 70 -49.75 17.79 -20.80
C THR A 70 -48.81 16.59 -20.79
N SER A 71 -47.74 16.61 -20.00
CA SER A 71 -46.92 15.43 -19.71
C SER A 71 -47.77 14.30 -19.11
N ALA A 72 -48.55 14.57 -18.06
CA ALA A 72 -49.41 13.58 -17.43
C ALA A 72 -50.53 13.05 -18.35
N TRP A 73 -51.09 13.91 -19.21
CA TRP A 73 -52.07 13.51 -20.21
C TRP A 73 -51.45 12.63 -21.31
N SER A 74 -50.26 12.98 -21.80
CA SER A 74 -49.51 12.20 -22.80
C SER A 74 -49.09 10.83 -22.27
N ALA A 75 -48.75 10.74 -20.97
CA ALA A 75 -48.48 9.49 -20.26
C ALA A 75 -49.71 8.54 -20.30
N ARG A 76 -50.91 9.08 -20.07
CA ARG A 76 -52.18 8.30 -20.17
C ARG A 76 -52.47 7.82 -21.58
N ARG A 77 -51.93 8.49 -22.61
CA ARG A 77 -52.07 8.10 -24.03
C ARG A 77 -50.90 7.26 -24.57
N GLY A 78 -49.91 6.93 -23.74
CA GLY A 78 -48.78 6.07 -24.13
C GLY A 78 -47.71 6.73 -25.01
N LEU A 79 -47.70 8.06 -25.14
CA LEU A 79 -46.75 8.82 -25.96
C LEU A 79 -45.42 9.08 -25.22
N ARG A 80 -44.57 8.06 -25.11
CA ARG A 80 -43.39 8.05 -24.24
C ARG A 80 -42.36 9.15 -24.49
N ALA A 81 -42.01 9.41 -25.74
CA ALA A 81 -40.99 10.43 -26.06
C ALA A 81 -41.47 11.84 -25.70
N THR A 82 -42.74 12.15 -25.98
CA THR A 82 -43.36 13.44 -25.67
C THR A 82 -43.55 13.62 -24.17
N GLU A 83 -43.94 12.55 -23.45
CA GLU A 83 -44.08 12.53 -21.99
C GLU A 83 -42.77 12.93 -21.29
N GLU A 84 -41.65 12.28 -21.63
CA GLU A 84 -40.33 12.54 -21.03
C GLU A 84 -39.84 13.96 -21.36
N ALA A 85 -40.02 14.42 -22.61
CA ALA A 85 -39.62 15.77 -23.01
C ALA A 85 -40.42 16.85 -22.27
N LEU A 86 -41.74 16.68 -22.14
CA LEU A 86 -42.59 17.62 -21.40
C LEU A 86 -42.34 17.56 -19.89
N ALA A 87 -42.01 16.39 -19.33
CA ALA A 87 -41.63 16.27 -17.93
C ALA A 87 -40.30 16.99 -17.63
N ALA A 88 -39.31 16.84 -18.52
CA ALA A 88 -38.03 17.53 -18.39
C ALA A 88 -38.19 19.05 -18.51
N ALA A 89 -38.98 19.50 -19.49
CA ALA A 89 -39.30 20.93 -19.66
C ALA A 89 -40.06 21.48 -18.45
N GLY A 90 -41.08 20.78 -17.94
CA GLY A 90 -41.83 21.19 -16.75
C GLY A 90 -40.96 21.27 -15.50
N ALA A 91 -40.05 20.32 -15.30
CA ALA A 91 -39.08 20.36 -14.20
C ALA A 91 -38.09 21.55 -14.32
N ALA A 92 -37.57 21.81 -15.52
CA ALA A 92 -36.68 22.94 -15.77
C ALA A 92 -37.38 24.29 -15.54
N LEU A 93 -38.61 24.43 -16.06
CA LEU A 93 -39.43 25.62 -15.85
C LEU A 93 -39.74 25.83 -14.36
N LEU A 94 -40.04 24.78 -13.59
CA LEU A 94 -40.26 24.90 -12.15
C LEU A 94 -39.04 25.46 -11.41
N VAL A 95 -37.83 25.01 -11.76
CA VAL A 95 -36.59 25.54 -11.17
C VAL A 95 -36.38 27.00 -11.55
N ILE A 96 -36.65 27.37 -12.81
CA ILE A 96 -36.57 28.75 -13.30
C ILE A 96 -37.58 29.64 -12.58
N ASP A 97 -38.82 29.18 -12.39
CA ASP A 97 -39.89 29.91 -11.71
C ASP A 97 -39.50 30.23 -10.25
N LEU A 98 -38.94 29.24 -9.55
CA LEU A 98 -38.47 29.41 -8.17
C LEU A 98 -37.28 30.37 -8.08
N ALA A 99 -36.35 30.33 -9.02
CA ALA A 99 -35.24 31.28 -9.09
C ALA A 99 -35.72 32.71 -9.42
N ALA A 100 -36.64 32.84 -10.37
CA ALA A 100 -37.23 34.12 -10.77
C ALA A 100 -38.05 34.74 -9.63
N ALA A 101 -38.78 33.94 -8.85
CA ALA A 101 -39.53 34.41 -7.69
C ALA A 101 -38.64 35.11 -6.65
N HIS A 102 -37.43 34.57 -6.39
CA HIS A 102 -36.46 35.20 -5.49
C HIS A 102 -35.81 36.44 -6.11
N ALA A 103 -35.35 36.33 -7.36
CA ALA A 103 -34.68 37.43 -8.05
C ALA A 103 -35.56 38.67 -8.22
N LEU A 104 -36.88 38.48 -8.36
CA LEU A 104 -37.86 39.55 -8.53
C LEU A 104 -38.52 39.99 -7.21
N GLY A 105 -38.11 39.43 -6.07
CA GLY A 105 -38.67 39.78 -4.75
C GLY A 105 -40.16 39.47 -4.59
N LEU A 106 -40.66 38.46 -5.30
CA LEU A 106 -42.07 38.09 -5.28
C LEU A 106 -42.48 37.72 -3.85
N TRP A 107 -43.43 38.46 -3.27
CA TRP A 107 -43.89 38.31 -1.88
C TRP A 107 -42.78 38.39 -0.81
N GLY A 108 -41.71 39.16 -1.06
CA GLY A 108 -40.61 39.31 -0.11
C GLY A 108 -39.64 38.14 -0.09
N ALA A 109 -39.65 37.27 -1.10
CA ALA A 109 -38.73 36.14 -1.24
C ALA A 109 -37.25 36.58 -1.27
N ASP A 110 -36.96 37.79 -1.74
CA ASP A 110 -35.64 38.42 -1.77
C ASP A 110 -35.03 38.63 -0.38
N THR A 111 -35.86 38.75 0.66
CA THR A 111 -35.40 38.87 2.05
C THR A 111 -34.81 37.57 2.61
N VAL A 112 -35.13 36.43 1.98
CA VAL A 112 -34.60 35.13 2.36
C VAL A 112 -33.17 35.00 1.81
N PRO A 113 -32.18 34.63 2.63
CA PRO A 113 -30.82 34.38 2.16
C PRO A 113 -30.81 33.40 0.98
N GLY A 114 -30.12 33.73 -0.11
CA GLY A 114 -30.15 32.96 -1.35
C GLY A 114 -29.80 31.47 -1.17
N ARG A 115 -28.92 31.13 -0.22
CA ARG A 115 -28.59 29.74 0.14
C ARG A 115 -29.80 28.97 0.68
N LEU A 116 -30.55 29.56 1.60
CA LEU A 116 -31.77 28.94 2.15
C LEU A 116 -32.87 28.85 1.09
N TRP A 117 -33.02 29.90 0.26
CA TRP A 117 -33.98 29.88 -0.84
C TRP A 117 -33.67 28.78 -1.87
N ALA A 118 -32.40 28.59 -2.23
CA ALA A 118 -31.98 27.51 -3.11
C ALA A 118 -32.27 26.13 -2.49
N GLY A 119 -32.01 25.95 -1.19
CA GLY A 119 -32.35 24.71 -0.47
C GLY A 119 -33.86 24.42 -0.45
N LEU A 120 -34.67 25.44 -0.18
CA LEU A 120 -36.14 25.35 -0.26
C LEU A 120 -36.60 25.03 -1.67
N SER A 121 -36.02 25.67 -2.68
CA SER A 121 -36.34 25.43 -4.10
C SER A 121 -36.03 23.99 -4.51
N CYS A 122 -34.90 23.45 -4.06
CA CYS A 122 -34.52 22.05 -4.24
C CYS A 122 -35.51 21.09 -3.56
N ALA A 123 -35.91 21.38 -2.32
CA ALA A 123 -36.90 20.58 -1.59
C ALA A 123 -38.29 20.60 -2.26
N VAL A 124 -38.75 21.78 -2.70
CA VAL A 124 -40.02 21.95 -3.43
C VAL A 124 -39.98 21.20 -4.76
N THR A 125 -38.88 21.32 -5.52
CA THR A 125 -38.69 20.62 -6.79
C THR A 125 -38.69 19.10 -6.59
N ALA A 126 -37.99 18.60 -5.55
CA ALA A 126 -37.99 17.19 -5.21
C ALA A 126 -39.40 16.69 -4.81
N GLY A 127 -40.13 17.46 -4.00
CA GLY A 127 -41.49 17.14 -3.59
C GLY A 127 -42.49 17.11 -4.76
N ALA A 128 -42.42 18.11 -5.63
CA ALA A 128 -43.25 18.19 -6.85
C ALA A 128 -42.96 17.01 -7.79
N ALA A 129 -41.69 16.70 -8.01
CA ALA A 129 -41.27 15.57 -8.84
C ALA A 129 -41.70 14.21 -8.25
N LEU A 130 -41.62 14.03 -6.93
CA LEU A 130 -42.14 12.82 -6.26
C LEU A 130 -43.66 12.69 -6.40
N GLY A 131 -44.40 13.81 -6.23
CA GLY A 131 -45.85 13.84 -6.40
C GLY A 131 -46.28 13.50 -7.83
N LEU A 132 -45.66 14.15 -8.82
CA LEU A 132 -45.93 13.90 -10.24
C LEU A 132 -45.50 12.50 -10.66
N GLY A 133 -44.37 11.98 -10.15
CA GLY A 133 -43.91 10.61 -10.41
C GLY A 133 -44.85 9.54 -9.85
N ARG A 134 -45.57 9.81 -8.75
CA ARG A 134 -46.63 8.91 -8.24
C ARG A 134 -47.85 8.88 -9.16
N LEU A 135 -48.22 10.03 -9.73
CA LEU A 135 -49.34 10.17 -10.68
C LEU A 135 -49.01 9.63 -12.07
N THR A 136 -47.74 9.67 -12.46
CA THR A 136 -47.22 9.26 -13.78
C THR A 136 -46.14 8.19 -13.61
N ARG A 137 -46.57 6.98 -13.21
CA ARG A 137 -45.69 5.80 -13.01
C ARG A 137 -44.91 5.35 -14.24
N SER A 138 -45.09 6.04 -15.35
CA SER A 138 -44.59 5.70 -16.65
C SER A 138 -43.38 6.56 -17.03
N THR A 139 -43.26 7.77 -16.49
CA THR A 139 -42.17 8.74 -16.74
C THR A 139 -40.94 8.47 -15.88
N VAL A 140 -39.74 8.40 -16.46
CA VAL A 140 -38.46 8.22 -15.77
C VAL A 140 -37.88 9.56 -15.29
N THR A 141 -38.20 10.66 -15.97
CA THR A 141 -37.69 12.00 -15.62
C THR A 141 -38.06 12.45 -14.21
N TRP A 142 -39.29 12.20 -13.73
CA TRP A 142 -39.73 12.61 -12.40
C TRP A 142 -38.88 12.03 -11.25
N PRO A 143 -38.66 10.70 -11.13
CA PRO A 143 -37.79 10.17 -10.10
C PRO A 143 -36.32 10.60 -10.25
N LEU A 144 -35.84 10.86 -11.47
CA LEU A 144 -34.49 11.41 -11.69
C LEU A 144 -34.37 12.85 -11.18
N VAL A 145 -35.33 13.72 -11.50
CA VAL A 145 -35.38 15.10 -11.00
C VAL A 145 -35.49 15.12 -9.48
N ALA A 146 -36.32 14.26 -8.90
CA ALA A 146 -36.43 14.14 -7.45
C ALA A 146 -35.10 13.76 -6.79
N LEU A 147 -34.38 12.79 -7.36
CA LEU A 147 -33.07 12.36 -6.88
C LEU A 147 -32.05 13.51 -6.95
N LEU A 148 -31.93 14.19 -8.10
CA LEU A 148 -30.98 15.28 -8.32
C LEU A 148 -31.28 16.51 -7.44
N ALA A 149 -32.56 16.87 -7.30
CA ALA A 149 -32.97 18.00 -6.48
C ALA A 149 -32.81 17.72 -4.98
N ALA A 150 -32.94 16.48 -4.54
CA ALA A 150 -32.74 16.11 -3.13
C ALA A 150 -31.28 16.20 -2.68
N GLN A 151 -30.30 16.02 -3.58
CA GLN A 151 -28.86 16.01 -3.26
C GLN A 151 -28.39 17.27 -2.50
N PRO A 152 -28.53 18.49 -3.05
CA PRO A 152 -28.06 19.69 -2.36
C PRO A 152 -29.03 20.20 -1.29
N ALA A 153 -30.28 19.71 -1.25
CA ALA A 153 -31.34 20.27 -0.42
C ALA A 153 -30.97 20.28 1.07
N GLY A 154 -30.53 19.14 1.60
CA GLY A 154 -30.14 19.04 3.02
C GLY A 154 -28.98 19.98 3.37
N TRP A 155 -27.96 20.05 2.52
CA TRP A 155 -26.78 20.90 2.74
C TRP A 155 -27.13 22.39 2.70
N LEU A 156 -27.95 22.80 1.73
CA LEU A 156 -28.35 24.21 1.56
C LEU A 156 -29.30 24.70 2.66
N LEU A 157 -30.15 23.81 3.18
CA LEU A 157 -31.08 24.12 4.28
C LEU A 157 -30.38 24.19 5.64
N LEU A 158 -29.25 23.51 5.81
CA LEU A 158 -28.48 23.53 7.05
C LEU A 158 -27.90 24.93 7.29
N PRO A 159 -28.09 25.58 8.46
CA PRO A 159 -27.50 26.90 8.75
C PRO A 159 -26.00 26.94 8.48
N ALA A 160 -25.48 28.04 7.92
CA ALA A 160 -24.09 28.14 7.46
C ALA A 160 -23.08 27.84 8.57
N GLY A 161 -23.33 28.30 9.81
CA GLY A 161 -22.47 28.03 10.96
C GLY A 161 -22.46 26.58 11.45
N LEU A 162 -23.37 25.73 10.96
CA LEU A 162 -23.41 24.30 11.29
C LEU A 162 -22.92 23.41 10.14
N ALA A 163 -22.75 23.97 8.94
CA ALA A 163 -22.36 23.23 7.75
C ALA A 163 -20.92 22.71 7.83
N ASP A 164 -20.04 23.48 8.46
CA ASP A 164 -18.64 23.10 8.65
C ASP A 164 -18.42 22.15 9.84
N GLY A 165 -19.45 21.89 10.65
CA GLY A 165 -19.38 21.04 11.83
C GLY A 165 -19.96 19.63 11.62
N ALA A 166 -20.19 18.91 12.73
CA ALA A 166 -20.72 17.54 12.71
C ALA A 166 -22.11 17.43 12.04
N ALA A 167 -22.90 18.51 12.05
CA ALA A 167 -24.20 18.55 11.39
C ALA A 167 -24.07 18.48 9.85
N GLY A 168 -23.05 19.11 9.27
CA GLY A 168 -22.73 18.99 7.84
C GLY A 168 -22.38 17.56 7.44
N VAL A 169 -21.54 16.90 8.25
CA VAL A 169 -21.22 15.47 8.08
C VAL A 169 -22.49 14.62 8.11
N ALA A 170 -23.38 14.87 9.08
CA ALA A 170 -24.61 14.10 9.27
C ALA A 170 -25.56 14.24 8.08
N VAL A 171 -25.67 15.46 7.54
CA VAL A 171 -26.47 15.72 6.34
C VAL A 171 -25.91 14.96 5.14
N LEU A 172 -24.60 15.05 4.87
CA LEU A 172 -23.97 14.40 3.71
C LEU A 172 -24.04 12.86 3.77
N LEU A 173 -23.72 12.27 4.93
CA LEU A 173 -23.81 10.82 5.11
C LEU A 173 -25.26 10.34 5.16
N GLY A 174 -26.16 11.14 5.72
CA GLY A 174 -27.60 10.90 5.70
C GLY A 174 -28.16 10.87 4.28
N THR A 175 -27.76 11.82 3.41
CA THR A 175 -28.12 11.82 1.98
C THR A 175 -27.58 10.59 1.26
N ALA A 176 -26.34 10.19 1.54
CA ALA A 176 -25.75 8.99 0.94
C ALA A 176 -26.50 7.70 1.34
N LEU A 177 -26.85 7.56 2.62
CA LEU A 177 -27.65 6.43 3.11
C LEU A 177 -29.06 6.44 2.51
N LEU A 178 -29.67 7.62 2.35
CA LEU A 178 -30.98 7.78 1.73
C LEU A 178 -30.95 7.33 0.26
N ASP A 179 -29.90 7.68 -0.50
CA ASP A 179 -29.75 7.25 -1.90
C ASP A 179 -29.69 5.73 -2.02
N VAL A 180 -28.99 5.07 -1.10
CA VAL A 180 -28.94 3.59 -1.04
C VAL A 180 -30.29 3.01 -0.63
N LEU A 181 -30.97 3.61 0.35
CA LEU A 181 -32.30 3.16 0.80
C LEU A 181 -33.35 3.30 -0.31
N VAL A 182 -33.28 4.38 -1.09
CA VAL A 182 -34.21 4.66 -2.20
C VAL A 182 -34.13 3.59 -3.29
N LEU A 183 -33.03 2.84 -3.42
CA LEU A 183 -32.93 1.69 -4.32
C LEU A 183 -34.00 0.61 -4.08
N LEU A 184 -34.59 0.55 -2.88
CA LEU A 184 -35.69 -0.37 -2.55
C LEU A 184 -36.99 -0.03 -3.29
N VAL A 185 -37.19 1.24 -3.67
CA VAL A 185 -38.42 1.75 -4.31
C VAL A 185 -38.15 2.30 -5.73
N LEU A 186 -36.90 2.68 -6.01
CA LEU A 186 -36.49 3.29 -7.27
C LEU A 186 -36.46 2.29 -8.43
N ARG A 187 -36.77 2.77 -9.64
CA ARG A 187 -36.70 1.98 -10.87
C ARG A 187 -35.27 1.52 -11.16
N ARG A 188 -35.11 0.28 -11.63
CA ARG A 188 -33.80 -0.34 -11.92
C ARG A 188 -32.91 0.50 -12.85
N LEU A 189 -33.51 1.23 -13.80
CA LEU A 189 -32.79 2.12 -14.72
C LEU A 189 -32.02 3.25 -14.02
N LEU A 190 -32.47 3.67 -12.84
CA LEU A 190 -31.89 4.80 -12.09
C LEU A 190 -30.96 4.34 -10.95
N HIS A 191 -30.82 3.02 -10.74
CA HIS A 191 -29.94 2.48 -9.69
C HIS A 191 -28.48 2.96 -9.82
N PRO A 192 -27.85 2.96 -11.02
CA PRO A 192 -26.48 3.44 -11.16
C PRO A 192 -26.33 4.91 -10.77
N VAL A 193 -27.31 5.74 -11.12
CA VAL A 193 -27.30 7.18 -10.82
C VAL A 193 -27.37 7.42 -9.32
N ALA A 194 -28.28 6.73 -8.61
CA ALA A 194 -28.38 6.83 -7.15
C ALA A 194 -27.12 6.33 -6.44
N LEU A 195 -26.49 5.24 -6.92
CA LEU A 195 -25.23 4.75 -6.36
C LEU A 195 -24.06 5.72 -6.57
N VAL A 196 -23.97 6.34 -7.74
CA VAL A 196 -22.92 7.35 -8.01
C VAL A 196 -23.12 8.58 -7.13
N LEU A 197 -24.34 9.10 -7.05
CA LEU A 197 -24.65 10.25 -6.20
C LEU A 197 -24.42 9.96 -4.71
N GLY A 198 -24.89 8.80 -4.23
CA GLY A 198 -24.64 8.36 -2.85
C GLY A 198 -23.16 8.13 -2.55
N GLY A 199 -22.39 7.63 -3.52
CA GLY A 199 -20.94 7.50 -3.41
C GLY A 199 -20.23 8.85 -3.32
N LEU A 200 -20.64 9.83 -4.14
CA LEU A 200 -20.07 11.18 -4.13
C LEU A 200 -20.40 11.94 -2.83
N THR A 201 -21.66 11.91 -2.39
CA THR A 201 -22.07 12.53 -1.12
C THR A 201 -21.47 11.84 0.09
N GLY A 202 -21.39 10.50 0.06
CA GLY A 202 -20.71 9.72 1.09
C GLY A 202 -19.22 10.07 1.18
N ALA A 203 -18.52 10.17 0.05
CA ALA A 203 -17.12 10.58 -0.01
C ALA A 203 -16.93 12.01 0.52
N ALA A 204 -17.79 12.96 0.14
CA ALA A 204 -17.77 14.32 0.66
C ALA A 204 -17.98 14.36 2.19
N GLY A 205 -18.93 13.57 2.71
CA GLY A 205 -19.17 13.44 4.15
C GLY A 205 -17.96 12.88 4.90
N VAL A 206 -17.26 11.89 4.34
CA VAL A 206 -16.02 11.34 4.91
C VAL A 206 -14.88 12.35 4.85
N LEU A 207 -14.71 13.04 3.71
CA LEU A 207 -13.67 14.06 3.52
C LEU A 207 -13.85 15.26 4.45
N LEU A 208 -15.08 15.59 4.85
CA LEU A 208 -15.35 16.61 5.84
C LEU A 208 -15.21 16.06 7.28
N GLY A 209 -15.78 14.89 7.55
CA GLY A 209 -15.89 14.33 8.90
C GLY A 209 -14.56 13.82 9.47
N VAL A 210 -13.69 13.20 8.67
CA VAL A 210 -12.42 12.68 9.18
C VAL A 210 -11.52 13.83 9.65
N PRO A 211 -11.21 14.87 8.85
CA PRO A 211 -10.42 16.00 9.34
C PRO A 211 -11.06 16.70 10.56
N LEU A 212 -12.39 16.80 10.60
CA LEU A 212 -13.11 17.37 11.75
C LEU A 212 -12.86 16.58 13.04
N ALA A 213 -12.76 15.25 12.95
CA ALA A 213 -12.43 14.39 14.09
C ALA A 213 -11.01 14.64 14.63
N TRP A 214 -10.08 15.08 13.78
CA TRP A 214 -8.68 15.31 14.13
C TRP A 214 -8.37 16.74 14.59
N VAL A 215 -8.98 17.73 13.95
CA VAL A 215 -8.62 19.15 14.13
C VAL A 215 -9.76 19.98 14.74
N GLY A 216 -10.99 19.46 14.70
CA GLY A 216 -12.16 20.15 15.25
C GLY A 216 -12.12 20.29 16.77
N GLY A 217 -12.89 21.24 17.31
CA GLY A 217 -13.09 21.37 18.75
C GLY A 217 -13.73 20.09 19.33
N ALA A 218 -13.65 19.89 20.65
CA ALA A 218 -14.08 18.64 21.28
C ALA A 218 -15.51 18.19 20.89
N VAL A 219 -16.47 19.12 20.87
CA VAL A 219 -17.86 18.81 20.49
C VAL A 219 -17.96 18.35 19.03
N ASP A 220 -17.28 19.05 18.11
CA ASP A 220 -17.29 18.73 16.69
C ASP A 220 -16.54 17.44 16.39
N SER A 221 -15.40 17.21 17.03
CA SER A 221 -14.60 16.01 16.87
C SER A 221 -15.39 14.75 17.27
N TRP A 222 -15.92 14.73 18.51
CA TRP A 222 -16.74 13.61 18.98
C TRP A 222 -18.07 13.49 18.22
N GLY A 223 -18.64 14.62 17.79
CA GLY A 223 -19.83 14.66 16.94
C GLY A 223 -19.61 14.01 15.58
N ALA A 224 -18.53 14.36 14.86
CA ALA A 224 -18.19 13.75 13.58
C ALA A 224 -17.86 12.26 13.73
N THR A 225 -17.15 11.86 14.77
CA THR A 225 -16.87 10.46 15.07
C THR A 225 -18.15 9.66 15.31
N ALA A 226 -19.09 10.19 16.11
CA ALA A 226 -20.38 9.56 16.35
C ALA A 226 -21.21 9.43 15.06
N VAL A 227 -21.21 10.46 14.22
CA VAL A 227 -21.92 10.47 12.93
C VAL A 227 -21.30 9.48 11.94
N LEU A 228 -19.96 9.42 11.82
CA LEU A 228 -19.27 8.45 10.97
C LEU A 228 -19.50 7.01 11.45
N ALA A 229 -19.48 6.78 12.77
CA ALA A 229 -19.79 5.47 13.34
C ALA A 229 -21.25 5.06 13.12
N ALA A 230 -22.20 5.99 13.26
CA ALA A 230 -23.61 5.75 12.98
C ALA A 230 -23.85 5.47 11.49
N ALA A 231 -23.19 6.22 10.60
CA ALA A 231 -23.25 5.97 9.16
C ALA A 231 -22.65 4.61 8.80
N ALA A 232 -21.56 4.21 9.47
CA ALA A 232 -20.95 2.90 9.30
C ALA A 232 -21.88 1.76 9.74
N ALA A 233 -22.56 1.91 10.88
CA ALA A 233 -23.57 0.98 11.32
C ALA A 233 -24.76 0.90 10.34
N GLY A 234 -25.22 2.05 9.85
CA GLY A 234 -26.29 2.13 8.84
C GLY A 234 -25.93 1.41 7.54
N ALA A 235 -24.72 1.65 7.03
CA ALA A 235 -24.20 0.95 5.84
C ALA A 235 -24.09 -0.57 6.07
N ALA A 236 -23.65 -1.00 7.26
CA ALA A 236 -23.59 -2.42 7.61
C ALA A 236 -24.97 -3.08 7.67
N VAL A 237 -26.01 -2.36 8.12
CA VAL A 237 -27.41 -2.83 8.08
C VAL A 237 -27.90 -2.94 6.63
N LEU A 238 -27.64 -1.93 5.80
CA LEU A 238 -28.03 -1.94 4.38
C LEU A 238 -27.33 -3.04 3.57
N LEU A 239 -26.08 -3.39 3.91
CA LEU A 239 -25.37 -4.51 3.29
C LEU A 239 -25.96 -5.88 3.67
N ARG A 240 -26.71 -5.98 4.78
CA ARG A 240 -27.42 -7.21 5.17
C ARG A 240 -28.78 -7.35 4.51
N GLU A 241 -29.31 -6.30 3.89
CA GLU A 241 -30.59 -6.35 3.19
C GLU A 241 -30.47 -7.18 1.90
N PRO A 242 -31.19 -8.33 1.79
CA PRO A 242 -31.01 -9.28 0.68
C PRO A 242 -31.41 -8.68 -0.67
N ARG A 243 -32.27 -7.64 -0.66
CA ARG A 243 -32.65 -6.90 -1.85
C ARG A 243 -31.52 -6.02 -2.37
N LEU A 244 -30.67 -5.49 -1.50
CA LEU A 244 -29.61 -4.52 -1.84
C LEU A 244 -28.24 -5.18 -2.03
N ALA A 245 -27.98 -6.29 -1.32
CA ALA A 245 -26.73 -7.04 -1.37
C ALA A 245 -26.15 -7.31 -2.79
N PRO A 246 -26.93 -7.72 -3.82
CA PRO A 246 -26.37 -7.99 -5.15
C PRO A 246 -26.01 -6.72 -5.95
N ARG A 247 -26.35 -5.53 -5.44
CA ARG A 247 -26.15 -4.25 -6.14
C ARG A 247 -25.02 -3.40 -5.54
N LEU A 248 -24.58 -3.75 -4.34
CA LEU A 248 -23.53 -3.05 -3.63
C LEU A 248 -22.18 -3.75 -3.88
N PRO A 249 -21.05 -3.01 -3.75
CA PRO A 249 -19.72 -3.61 -3.80
C PRO A 249 -19.59 -4.75 -2.77
N GLU A 250 -18.64 -5.65 -2.98
CA GLU A 250 -18.43 -6.82 -2.14
C GLU A 250 -18.52 -6.45 -0.64
N GLY A 251 -19.46 -7.06 0.08
CA GLY A 251 -19.79 -6.65 1.45
C GLY A 251 -18.60 -6.72 2.42
N ARG A 252 -17.53 -7.44 2.08
CA ARG A 252 -16.28 -7.48 2.85
C ARG A 252 -15.45 -6.21 2.70
N THR A 253 -15.23 -5.73 1.48
CA THR A 253 -14.43 -4.53 1.21
C THR A 253 -15.19 -3.28 1.64
N ALA A 254 -16.50 -3.22 1.36
CA ALA A 254 -17.35 -2.13 1.81
C ALA A 254 -17.38 -2.01 3.35
N ALA A 255 -17.57 -3.13 4.06
CA ALA A 255 -17.55 -3.14 5.53
C ALA A 255 -16.18 -2.75 6.09
N ALA A 256 -15.07 -3.20 5.48
CA ALA A 256 -13.73 -2.81 5.89
C ALA A 256 -13.48 -1.31 5.72
N VAL A 257 -13.78 -0.75 4.54
CA VAL A 257 -13.54 0.69 4.27
C VAL A 257 -14.35 1.56 5.23
N VAL A 258 -15.64 1.30 5.34
CA VAL A 258 -16.54 2.12 6.16
C VAL A 258 -16.22 2.01 7.65
N ALA A 259 -15.87 0.81 8.14
CA ALA A 259 -15.46 0.64 9.52
C ALA A 259 -14.06 1.25 9.79
N GLY A 260 -13.13 1.13 8.84
CA GLY A 260 -11.80 1.75 8.92
C GLY A 260 -11.89 3.28 9.02
N VAL A 261 -12.78 3.91 8.25
CA VAL A 261 -13.05 5.36 8.34
C VAL A 261 -13.55 5.74 9.74
N ALA A 262 -14.50 4.99 10.31
CA ALA A 262 -14.96 5.23 11.67
C ALA A 262 -13.84 5.02 12.71
N GLY A 263 -12.96 4.04 12.50
CA GLY A 263 -11.76 3.81 13.32
C GLY A 263 -10.76 4.97 13.25
N LEU A 264 -10.51 5.53 12.06
CA LEU A 264 -9.65 6.71 11.87
C LEU A 264 -10.21 7.96 12.55
N ALA A 265 -11.53 8.18 12.48
CA ALA A 265 -12.17 9.29 13.17
C ALA A 265 -12.08 9.12 14.70
N LEU A 266 -12.35 7.90 15.20
CA LEU A 266 -12.20 7.59 16.61
C LEU A 266 -10.76 7.78 17.10
N ALA A 267 -9.75 7.41 16.29
CA ALA A 267 -8.36 7.69 16.59
C ALA A 267 -8.11 9.19 16.75
N GLY A 268 -8.62 10.02 15.81
CA GLY A 268 -8.53 11.48 15.88
C GLY A 268 -9.13 12.05 17.16
N SER A 269 -10.38 11.68 17.48
CA SER A 269 -11.05 12.16 18.71
C SER A 269 -10.32 11.74 19.98
N LEU A 270 -9.79 10.52 20.02
CA LEU A 270 -9.00 10.05 21.16
C LEU A 270 -7.67 10.79 21.26
N THR A 271 -6.99 11.08 20.15
CA THR A 271 -5.74 11.86 20.17
C THR A 271 -5.95 13.29 20.69
N GLY A 272 -7.14 13.86 20.48
CA GLY A 272 -7.55 15.14 21.06
C GLY A 272 -7.58 15.16 22.60
N LEU A 273 -7.61 13.99 23.27
CA LEU A 273 -7.46 13.87 24.73
C LEU A 273 -5.98 13.90 25.18
N GLY A 274 -5.05 14.12 24.26
CA GLY A 274 -3.61 14.13 24.49
C GLY A 274 -2.96 12.76 24.39
N VAL A 275 -1.83 12.58 25.08
CA VAL A 275 -0.99 11.38 24.94
C VAL A 275 -1.68 10.13 25.47
N THR A 276 -2.41 10.24 26.58
CA THR A 276 -3.18 9.12 27.14
C THR A 276 -4.24 8.62 26.18
N GLY A 277 -4.94 9.54 25.51
CA GLY A 277 -5.93 9.20 24.48
C GLY A 277 -5.29 8.59 23.23
N THR A 278 -4.12 9.08 22.81
CA THR A 278 -3.36 8.50 21.69
C THR A 278 -2.92 7.06 21.99
N VAL A 279 -2.39 6.81 23.20
CA VAL A 279 -2.04 5.46 23.66
C VAL A 279 -3.29 4.58 23.78
N ALA A 280 -4.39 5.12 24.27
CA ALA A 280 -5.67 4.40 24.33
C ALA A 280 -6.19 4.03 22.93
N ALA A 281 -6.07 4.91 21.94
CA ALA A 281 -6.44 4.62 20.56
C ALA A 281 -5.63 3.43 20.01
N ALA A 282 -4.30 3.50 20.13
CA ALA A 282 -3.45 2.42 19.66
C ALA A 282 -3.69 1.10 20.41
N GLY A 283 -3.83 1.16 21.74
CA GLY A 283 -4.14 0.01 22.59
C GLY A 283 -5.49 -0.62 22.26
N LEU A 284 -6.55 0.18 22.08
CA LEU A 284 -7.86 -0.31 21.63
C LEU A 284 -7.76 -0.95 20.25
N GLY A 285 -6.95 -0.40 19.35
CA GLY A 285 -6.65 -1.01 18.05
C GLY A 285 -6.08 -2.41 18.20
N LEU A 286 -5.08 -2.59 19.06
CA LEU A 286 -4.50 -3.90 19.36
C LEU A 286 -5.52 -4.87 20.00
N VAL A 287 -6.38 -4.39 20.90
CA VAL A 287 -7.46 -5.20 21.51
C VAL A 287 -8.47 -5.67 20.45
N LEU A 288 -8.80 -4.83 19.47
CA LEU A 288 -9.68 -5.24 18.38
C LEU A 288 -9.00 -6.24 17.44
N LEU A 289 -7.70 -6.07 17.17
CA LEU A 289 -6.92 -7.03 16.39
C LEU A 289 -6.78 -8.39 17.11
N THR A 290 -6.65 -8.41 18.44
CA THR A 290 -6.66 -9.67 19.20
C THR A 290 -8.03 -10.32 19.17
N ALA A 291 -9.12 -9.55 19.28
CA ALA A 291 -10.48 -10.06 19.12
C ALA A 291 -10.74 -10.62 17.71
N ALA A 292 -10.18 -10.00 16.67
CA ALA A 292 -10.27 -10.47 15.28
C ALA A 292 -9.55 -11.80 15.03
N ALA A 293 -8.54 -12.15 15.84
CA ALA A 293 -7.89 -13.44 15.78
C ALA A 293 -8.82 -14.59 16.20
N ALA A 294 -9.86 -14.32 17.00
CA ALA A 294 -10.79 -15.32 17.46
C ALA A 294 -11.59 -15.95 16.29
N PRO A 295 -11.70 -17.29 16.21
CA PRO A 295 -12.35 -17.97 15.10
C PRO A 295 -13.85 -17.65 14.97
N ARG A 296 -14.48 -17.18 16.06
CA ARG A 296 -15.90 -16.81 16.12
C ARG A 296 -16.27 -15.61 15.25
N VAL A 297 -15.31 -14.74 14.93
CA VAL A 297 -15.53 -13.58 14.07
C VAL A 297 -15.24 -13.98 12.61
N ALA A 298 -16.20 -13.82 11.71
CA ALA A 298 -16.04 -14.23 10.30
C ALA A 298 -16.74 -13.28 9.33
N GLY A 299 -16.42 -13.43 8.04
CA GLY A 299 -17.07 -12.70 6.95
C GLY A 299 -16.86 -11.18 7.03
N PRO A 300 -17.90 -10.36 6.77
CA PRO A 300 -17.76 -8.91 6.74
C PRO A 300 -17.45 -8.31 8.12
N ALA A 301 -17.89 -8.96 9.21
CA ALA A 301 -17.60 -8.51 10.57
C ALA A 301 -16.11 -8.61 10.89
N LEU A 302 -15.43 -9.67 10.43
CA LEU A 302 -13.98 -9.80 10.58
C LEU A 302 -13.24 -8.67 9.86
N CYS A 303 -13.64 -8.38 8.62
CA CYS A 303 -13.03 -7.32 7.82
C CYS A 303 -13.21 -5.94 8.47
N ALA A 304 -14.40 -5.68 9.03
CA ALA A 304 -14.68 -4.46 9.76
C ALA A 304 -13.83 -4.33 11.04
N VAL A 305 -13.76 -5.37 11.88
CA VAL A 305 -12.97 -5.33 13.12
C VAL A 305 -11.47 -5.18 12.82
N LEU A 306 -10.95 -5.87 11.80
CA LEU A 306 -9.57 -5.70 11.37
C LEU A 306 -9.30 -4.29 10.87
N ALA A 307 -10.20 -3.70 10.08
CA ALA A 307 -10.03 -2.35 9.55
C ALA A 307 -10.07 -1.29 10.67
N VAL A 308 -11.00 -1.40 11.62
CA VAL A 308 -11.06 -0.50 12.79
C VAL A 308 -9.80 -0.66 13.65
N GLY A 309 -9.41 -1.90 13.94
CA GLY A 309 -8.24 -2.21 14.75
C GLY A 309 -6.94 -1.69 14.13
N ALA A 310 -6.76 -1.90 12.82
CA ALA A 310 -5.61 -1.40 12.07
C ALA A 310 -5.60 0.12 11.95
N ALA A 311 -6.77 0.75 11.70
CA ALA A 311 -6.89 2.20 11.66
C ALA A 311 -6.51 2.85 13.00
N LEU A 312 -7.03 2.32 14.11
CA LEU A 312 -6.73 2.82 15.45
C LEU A 312 -5.26 2.60 15.86
N ALA A 313 -4.74 1.38 15.66
CA ALA A 313 -3.35 1.05 15.96
C ALA A 313 -2.36 1.85 15.11
N GLY A 314 -2.62 1.93 13.80
CA GLY A 314 -1.79 2.67 12.85
C GLY A 314 -1.82 4.17 13.11
N ALA A 315 -3.02 4.77 13.20
CA ALA A 315 -3.14 6.20 13.45
C ALA A 315 -2.56 6.60 14.82
N GLY A 316 -2.90 5.87 15.89
CA GLY A 316 -2.35 6.13 17.22
C GLY A 316 -0.81 5.98 17.24
N GLY A 317 -0.27 4.94 16.60
CA GLY A 317 1.17 4.76 16.44
C GLY A 317 1.83 5.91 15.67
N THR A 318 1.26 6.31 14.53
CA THR A 318 1.80 7.42 13.72
C THR A 318 1.80 8.75 14.46
N VAL A 319 0.81 9.02 15.30
CA VAL A 319 0.77 10.24 16.11
C VAL A 319 1.84 10.21 17.19
N LEU A 320 2.05 9.06 17.85
CA LEU A 320 3.12 8.91 18.84
C LEU A 320 4.50 9.11 18.20
N ASP A 321 4.70 8.61 16.98
CA ASP A 321 5.93 8.79 16.21
C ASP A 321 6.17 10.27 15.88
N LEU A 322 5.18 10.91 15.25
CA LEU A 322 5.24 12.32 14.87
C LEU A 322 5.39 13.28 16.06
N THR A 323 4.98 12.86 17.26
CA THR A 323 5.08 13.66 18.49
C THR A 323 6.29 13.32 19.36
N GLY A 324 7.20 12.47 18.87
CA GLY A 324 8.42 12.07 19.60
C GLY A 324 8.12 11.37 20.92
N ARG A 325 7.17 10.42 20.89
CA ARG A 325 6.74 9.62 22.06
C ARG A 325 7.12 8.16 21.85
N GLU A 326 8.41 7.92 21.71
CA GLU A 326 8.98 6.62 21.36
C GLU A 326 8.80 5.57 22.46
N GLY A 327 8.73 5.99 23.73
CA GLY A 327 8.47 5.11 24.88
C GLY A 327 7.16 4.33 24.80
N PRO A 328 6.00 5.00 24.80
CA PRO A 328 4.73 4.32 24.61
C PRO A 328 4.64 3.64 23.22
N LEU A 329 5.25 4.19 22.18
CA LEU A 329 5.25 3.59 20.85
C LEU A 329 5.98 2.23 20.85
N ALA A 330 7.16 2.14 21.45
CA ALA A 330 7.93 0.89 21.56
C ALA A 330 7.13 -0.19 22.29
N LEU A 331 6.47 0.17 23.39
CA LEU A 331 5.61 -0.75 24.14
C LEU A 331 4.41 -1.24 23.31
N LEU A 332 3.78 -0.36 22.55
CA LEU A 332 2.64 -0.71 21.68
C LEU A 332 3.05 -1.56 20.49
N VAL A 333 4.19 -1.26 19.85
CA VAL A 333 4.76 -2.07 18.77
C VAL A 333 5.13 -3.46 19.29
N GLY A 334 5.71 -3.55 20.49
CA GLY A 334 5.97 -4.84 21.15
C GLY A 334 4.68 -5.60 21.46
N ALA A 335 3.66 -4.90 21.97
CA ALA A 335 2.34 -5.49 22.25
C ALA A 335 1.61 -5.96 20.98
N ALA A 336 1.94 -5.44 19.79
CA ALA A 336 1.41 -5.91 18.52
C ALA A 336 1.83 -7.36 18.19
N ALA A 337 2.83 -7.92 18.87
CA ALA A 337 3.14 -9.33 18.81
C ALA A 337 1.96 -10.21 19.27
N VAL A 338 1.17 -9.76 20.26
CA VAL A 338 0.05 -10.54 20.83
C VAL A 338 -1.02 -10.88 19.78
N PRO A 339 -1.62 -9.90 19.06
CA PRO A 339 -2.58 -10.22 18.01
C PRO A 339 -1.96 -11.04 16.88
N ALA A 340 -0.70 -10.81 16.53
CA ALA A 340 0.00 -11.57 15.49
C ALA A 340 0.19 -13.05 15.89
N VAL A 341 0.64 -13.33 17.11
CA VAL A 341 0.78 -14.69 17.64
C VAL A 341 -0.57 -15.40 17.71
N LEU A 342 -1.61 -14.72 18.20
CA LEU A 342 -2.96 -15.28 18.27
C LEU A 342 -3.51 -15.58 16.87
N ALA A 343 -3.30 -14.68 15.90
CA ALA A 343 -3.71 -14.91 14.51
C ALA A 343 -2.93 -16.09 13.90
N ALA A 344 -1.63 -16.21 14.14
CA ALA A 344 -0.83 -17.35 13.71
C ALA A 344 -1.37 -18.67 14.30
N ALA A 345 -1.71 -18.69 15.58
CA ALA A 345 -2.24 -19.90 16.23
C ALA A 345 -3.63 -20.28 15.71
N LEU A 346 -4.55 -19.31 15.65
CA LEU A 346 -5.98 -19.55 15.49
C LEU A 346 -6.49 -19.45 14.03
N ARG A 347 -5.71 -18.86 13.10
CA ARG A 347 -6.13 -18.63 11.71
C ARG A 347 -5.15 -19.25 10.69
N PRO A 348 -5.40 -20.49 10.23
CA PRO A 348 -4.51 -21.17 9.28
C PRO A 348 -4.28 -20.39 7.98
N ALA A 349 -5.29 -19.66 7.49
CA ALA A 349 -5.24 -18.94 6.21
C ALA A 349 -4.21 -17.80 6.16
N VAL A 350 -3.88 -17.19 7.31
CA VAL A 350 -2.92 -16.06 7.41
C VAL A 350 -1.70 -16.39 8.25
N ARG A 351 -1.54 -17.66 8.62
CA ARG A 351 -0.51 -18.12 9.55
C ARG A 351 0.92 -17.73 9.12
N PRO A 352 1.34 -17.83 7.85
CA PRO A 352 2.67 -17.36 7.44
C PRO A 352 2.87 -15.86 7.65
N ALA A 353 1.93 -15.01 7.24
CA ALA A 353 2.06 -13.57 7.44
C ALA A 353 2.02 -13.18 8.94
N ALA A 354 1.17 -13.85 9.72
CA ALA A 354 1.04 -13.62 11.15
C ALA A 354 2.28 -14.07 11.95
N THR A 355 2.92 -15.17 11.55
CA THR A 355 4.19 -15.61 12.16
C THR A 355 5.32 -14.62 11.87
N ALA A 356 5.44 -14.13 10.63
CA ALA A 356 6.39 -13.06 10.31
C ALA A 356 6.16 -11.81 11.16
N ALA A 357 4.91 -11.34 11.25
CA ALA A 357 4.56 -10.17 12.07
C ALA A 357 4.86 -10.38 13.56
N ALA A 358 4.57 -11.56 14.09
CA ALA A 358 4.84 -11.90 15.50
C ALA A 358 6.34 -11.87 15.84
N VAL A 359 7.18 -12.31 14.91
CA VAL A 359 8.63 -12.34 15.07
C VAL A 359 9.26 -10.95 14.84
N CYS A 360 8.72 -10.16 13.90
CA CYS A 360 9.21 -8.80 13.62
C CYS A 360 8.85 -7.80 14.74
N ALA A 361 7.68 -7.92 15.36
CA ALA A 361 7.17 -6.98 16.36
C ALA A 361 8.17 -6.66 17.50
N PRO A 362 8.80 -7.63 18.19
CA PRO A 362 9.78 -7.31 19.23
C PRO A 362 11.03 -6.63 18.69
N GLY A 363 11.51 -6.98 17.49
CA GLY A 363 12.66 -6.32 16.88
C GLY A 363 12.37 -4.86 16.52
N LEU A 364 11.19 -4.59 15.96
CA LEU A 364 10.74 -3.22 15.68
C LEU A 364 10.56 -2.41 16.97
N ALA A 365 10.05 -3.02 18.05
CA ALA A 365 9.95 -2.35 19.34
C ALA A 365 11.31 -1.93 19.91
N VAL A 366 12.34 -2.78 19.75
CA VAL A 366 13.71 -2.46 20.16
C VAL A 366 14.27 -1.30 19.33
N LEU A 367 14.02 -1.26 18.03
CA LEU A 367 14.47 -0.17 17.16
C LEU A 367 13.83 1.17 17.52
N VAL A 368 12.53 1.18 17.78
CA VAL A 368 11.84 2.38 18.27
C VAL A 368 12.41 2.82 19.61
N ALA A 369 12.66 1.88 20.53
CA ALA A 369 13.24 2.21 21.83
C ALA A 369 14.67 2.76 21.73
N LEU A 370 15.45 2.30 20.76
CA LEU A 370 16.78 2.81 20.45
C LEU A 370 16.70 4.24 19.89
N GLU A 371 15.79 4.49 18.93
CA GLU A 371 15.55 5.82 18.37
C GLU A 371 15.13 6.84 19.44
N GLY A 372 14.25 6.41 20.35
CA GLY A 372 13.84 7.15 21.54
C GLY A 372 14.87 7.30 22.65
N ARG A 373 16.10 6.77 22.46
CA ARG A 373 17.17 6.76 23.47
C ARG A 373 16.77 6.14 24.81
N LEU A 374 15.84 5.18 24.78
CA LEU A 374 15.42 4.41 25.95
C LEU A 374 16.34 3.21 26.20
N LEU A 375 17.02 2.76 25.15
CA LEU A 375 18.02 1.71 25.18
C LEU A 375 19.33 2.25 24.60
N ASP A 376 20.44 1.91 25.26
CA ASP A 376 21.75 2.10 24.67
C ASP A 376 21.95 1.17 23.46
N PRO A 377 22.84 1.52 22.51
CA PRO A 377 23.04 0.71 21.30
C PRO A 377 23.45 -0.73 21.56
N ALA A 378 24.30 -0.97 22.57
CA ALA A 378 24.77 -2.32 22.89
C ALA A 378 23.65 -3.29 23.37
N PRO A 379 22.82 -2.95 24.39
CA PRO A 379 21.69 -3.79 24.76
C PRO A 379 20.63 -3.87 23.67
N ALA A 380 20.42 -2.82 22.86
CA ALA A 380 19.51 -2.88 21.72
C ALA A 380 19.98 -3.90 20.67
N ALA A 381 21.27 -3.89 20.32
CA ALA A 381 21.86 -4.85 19.40
C ALA A 381 21.74 -6.29 19.93
N LEU A 382 22.02 -6.51 21.22
CA LEU A 382 21.83 -7.83 21.83
C LEU A 382 20.38 -8.31 21.76
N LEU A 383 19.41 -7.45 22.08
CA LEU A 383 18.00 -7.80 22.01
C LEU A 383 17.59 -8.13 20.57
N LEU A 384 18.08 -7.39 19.57
CA LEU A 384 17.85 -7.69 18.15
C LEU A 384 18.46 -9.04 17.77
N ALA A 385 19.69 -9.34 18.20
CA ALA A 385 20.32 -10.64 17.98
C ALA A 385 19.50 -11.78 18.61
N LEU A 386 18.97 -11.58 19.82
CA LEU A 386 18.08 -12.54 20.48
C LEU A 386 16.73 -12.70 19.74
N THR A 387 16.15 -11.63 19.20
CA THR A 387 14.96 -11.75 18.34
C THR A 387 15.26 -12.53 17.06
N GLY A 388 16.43 -12.32 16.46
CA GLY A 388 16.92 -13.10 15.32
C GLY A 388 17.11 -14.59 15.65
N ALA A 389 17.70 -14.88 16.81
CA ALA A 389 17.86 -16.25 17.28
C ALA A 389 16.51 -16.94 17.55
N ALA A 390 15.55 -16.24 18.17
CA ALA A 390 14.20 -16.73 18.39
C ALA A 390 13.46 -16.98 17.05
N ALA A 391 13.64 -16.11 16.07
CA ALA A 391 13.11 -16.27 14.72
C ALA A 391 13.63 -17.55 14.05
N PHE A 392 14.94 -17.82 14.12
CA PHE A 392 15.53 -19.06 13.62
C PHE A 392 15.05 -20.29 14.38
N ALA A 393 14.83 -20.20 15.70
CA ALA A 393 14.23 -21.27 16.47
C ALA A 393 12.80 -21.58 15.99
N VAL A 394 11.97 -20.56 15.72
CA VAL A 394 10.64 -20.75 15.12
C VAL A 394 10.74 -21.36 13.72
N ALA A 395 11.67 -20.89 12.89
CA ALA A 395 11.90 -21.44 11.55
C ALA A 395 12.31 -22.93 11.61
N ALA A 396 13.15 -23.31 12.57
CA ALA A 396 13.56 -24.70 12.81
C ALA A 396 12.37 -25.58 13.25
N LEU A 397 11.56 -25.09 14.19
CA LEU A 397 10.34 -25.78 14.66
C LEU A 397 9.28 -25.94 13.57
N ARG A 398 9.29 -25.04 12.57
CA ARG A 398 8.34 -25.01 11.45
C ARG A 398 8.95 -25.46 10.11
N ALA A 399 10.09 -26.15 10.16
CA ALA A 399 10.78 -26.61 8.95
C ALA A 399 9.84 -27.44 8.04
N GLY A 400 9.86 -27.14 6.74
CA GLY A 400 9.01 -27.79 5.74
C GLY A 400 7.60 -27.21 5.60
N THR A 401 7.25 -26.17 6.37
CA THR A 401 5.97 -25.43 6.24
C THR A 401 6.21 -24.03 5.64
N PRO A 402 5.19 -23.34 5.10
CA PRO A 402 5.35 -21.96 4.64
C PRO A 402 5.78 -20.97 5.73
N GLU A 403 5.62 -21.32 7.02
CA GLU A 403 6.08 -20.52 8.15
C GLU A 403 7.61 -20.51 8.29
N GLU A 404 8.32 -21.51 7.74
CA GLU A 404 9.78 -21.60 7.78
C GLU A 404 10.40 -20.32 7.21
N VAL A 405 10.01 -19.94 5.99
CA VAL A 405 10.52 -18.74 5.31
C VAL A 405 10.04 -17.47 6.00
N ALA A 406 8.79 -17.48 6.48
CA ALA A 406 8.18 -16.36 7.17
C ALA A 406 8.90 -15.99 8.48
N ALA A 407 9.53 -16.96 9.15
CA ALA A 407 10.35 -16.72 10.35
C ALA A 407 11.84 -16.53 10.02
N ALA A 408 12.39 -17.29 9.07
CA ALA A 408 13.81 -17.22 8.73
C ALA A 408 14.23 -15.86 8.13
N VAL A 409 13.39 -15.25 7.28
CA VAL A 409 13.69 -13.94 6.67
C VAL A 409 13.77 -12.84 7.74
N PRO A 410 12.77 -12.63 8.62
CA PRO A 410 12.90 -11.73 9.77
C PRO A 410 14.11 -12.03 10.65
N GLY A 411 14.43 -13.31 10.87
CA GLY A 411 15.60 -13.70 11.66
C GLY A 411 16.92 -13.21 11.08
N THR A 412 17.11 -13.39 9.77
CA THR A 412 18.28 -12.87 9.05
C THR A 412 18.36 -11.34 9.11
N LEU A 413 17.22 -10.65 8.93
CA LEU A 413 17.18 -9.19 8.98
C LEU A 413 17.49 -8.66 10.39
N ALA A 414 16.91 -9.26 11.43
CA ALA A 414 17.17 -8.88 12.81
C ALA A 414 18.65 -9.03 13.19
N GLY A 415 19.30 -10.11 12.73
CA GLY A 415 20.73 -10.30 12.95
C GLY A 415 21.62 -9.31 12.22
N LEU A 416 21.29 -8.98 10.96
CA LEU A 416 22.00 -7.95 10.20
C LEU A 416 21.86 -6.57 10.85
N VAL A 417 20.66 -6.22 11.30
CA VAL A 417 20.41 -4.95 11.99
C VAL A 417 21.10 -4.90 13.34
N ALA A 418 21.14 -6.00 14.11
CA ALA A 418 21.89 -6.09 15.36
C ALA A 418 23.38 -5.75 15.15
N GLY A 419 24.03 -6.40 14.18
CA GLY A 419 25.42 -6.13 13.84
C GLY A 419 25.67 -4.70 13.38
N GLY A 420 24.74 -4.12 12.61
CA GLY A 420 24.79 -2.71 12.19
C GLY A 420 24.73 -1.74 13.36
N VAL A 421 23.77 -1.93 14.28
CA VAL A 421 23.61 -1.09 15.48
C VAL A 421 24.85 -1.17 16.38
N ALA A 422 25.38 -2.38 16.62
CA ALA A 422 26.58 -2.55 17.43
C ALA A 422 27.84 -1.96 16.76
N ALA A 423 27.96 -2.08 15.44
CA ALA A 423 29.09 -1.53 14.67
C ALA A 423 29.07 0.00 14.63
N ASP A 424 27.90 0.62 14.41
CA ASP A 424 27.74 2.08 14.42
C ASP A 424 28.09 2.70 15.78
N ALA A 425 27.83 1.97 16.86
CA ALA A 425 28.23 2.36 18.21
C ALA A 425 29.69 2.07 18.56
N ALA A 426 30.50 1.56 17.60
CA ALA A 426 31.87 1.08 17.80
C ALA A 426 31.99 0.02 18.92
N ALA A 427 30.91 -0.70 19.22
CA ALA A 427 30.86 -1.73 20.24
C ALA A 427 31.29 -3.08 19.67
N TRP A 428 32.55 -3.19 19.22
CA TRP A 428 33.06 -4.37 18.52
C TRP A 428 32.92 -5.67 19.33
N GLY A 429 33.04 -5.61 20.66
CA GLY A 429 32.76 -6.76 21.52
C GLY A 429 31.31 -7.24 21.41
N GLN A 430 30.35 -6.32 21.29
CA GLN A 430 28.94 -6.64 21.09
C GLN A 430 28.70 -7.22 19.69
N VAL A 431 29.34 -6.68 18.65
CA VAL A 431 29.27 -7.25 17.28
C VAL A 431 29.68 -8.73 17.28
N ALA A 432 30.75 -9.08 18.00
CA ALA A 432 31.18 -10.47 18.13
C ALA A 432 30.12 -11.36 18.81
N VAL A 433 29.49 -10.86 19.89
CA VAL A 433 28.42 -11.57 20.59
C VAL A 433 27.20 -11.76 19.69
N ASP A 434 26.77 -10.72 18.98
CA ASP A 434 25.60 -10.78 18.11
C ASP A 434 25.79 -11.76 16.95
N LEU A 435 26.94 -11.72 16.29
CA LEU A 435 27.32 -12.69 15.26
C LEU A 435 27.37 -14.11 15.82
N ALA A 436 27.86 -14.31 17.05
CA ALA A 436 27.90 -15.63 17.68
C ALA A 436 26.49 -16.16 17.98
N VAL A 437 25.62 -15.33 18.56
CA VAL A 437 24.24 -15.69 18.92
C VAL A 437 23.42 -16.01 17.68
N VAL A 438 23.44 -15.12 16.68
CA VAL A 438 22.68 -15.29 15.43
C VAL A 438 23.25 -16.44 14.61
N GLY A 439 24.58 -16.51 14.46
CA GLY A 439 25.26 -17.57 13.71
C GLY A 439 25.00 -18.96 14.31
N ALA A 440 25.04 -19.10 15.65
CA ALA A 440 24.71 -20.36 16.31
C ALA A 440 23.24 -20.77 16.06
N ALA A 441 22.30 -19.83 16.18
CA ALA A 441 20.89 -20.08 15.94
C ALA A 441 20.61 -20.45 14.47
N ALA A 442 21.20 -19.72 13.53
CA ALA A 442 21.13 -20.00 12.09
C ALA A 442 21.75 -21.36 11.75
N GLY A 443 22.83 -21.76 12.42
CA GLY A 443 23.46 -23.07 12.28
C GLY A 443 22.55 -24.21 12.74
N CYS A 444 21.93 -24.07 13.92
CA CYS A 444 20.93 -25.02 14.41
C CYS A 444 19.73 -25.15 13.45
N TYR A 445 19.23 -24.02 12.95
CA TYR A 445 18.18 -24.01 11.93
C TYR A 445 18.63 -24.71 10.63
N ALA A 446 19.84 -24.42 10.16
CA ALA A 446 20.35 -25.00 8.93
C ALA A 446 20.52 -26.52 9.01
N LEU A 447 20.93 -27.04 10.18
CA LEU A 447 21.05 -28.48 10.43
C LEU A 447 19.68 -29.16 10.50
N THR A 448 18.72 -28.56 11.21
CA THR A 448 17.36 -29.11 11.38
C THR A 448 16.57 -29.08 10.07
N ALA A 449 16.58 -27.96 9.35
CA ALA A 449 15.89 -27.78 8.07
C ALA A 449 16.70 -28.26 6.85
N ARG A 450 17.92 -28.80 7.06
CA ARG A 450 18.86 -29.26 6.03
C ARG A 450 19.15 -28.21 4.94
N ARG A 451 19.21 -26.93 5.34
CA ARG A 451 19.46 -25.77 4.46
C ARG A 451 20.96 -25.48 4.37
N ARG A 452 21.65 -26.16 3.45
CA ARG A 452 23.09 -25.95 3.18
C ARG A 452 23.52 -24.47 3.03
N PRO A 453 22.82 -23.58 2.29
CA PRO A 453 23.29 -22.20 2.15
C PRO A 453 23.29 -21.44 3.48
N VAL A 454 22.32 -21.71 4.36
CA VAL A 454 22.23 -21.08 5.68
C VAL A 454 23.31 -21.61 6.62
N ALA A 455 23.68 -22.89 6.50
CA ALA A 455 24.80 -23.45 7.27
C ALA A 455 26.12 -22.76 6.93
N VAL A 456 26.35 -22.42 5.64
CA VAL A 456 27.56 -21.71 5.21
C VAL A 456 27.61 -20.31 5.81
N LEU A 457 26.48 -19.58 5.79
CA LEU A 457 26.38 -18.25 6.40
C LEU A 457 26.58 -18.30 7.92
N ALA A 458 25.95 -19.25 8.61
CA ALA A 458 26.11 -19.46 10.04
C ALA A 458 27.57 -19.73 10.44
N VAL A 459 28.30 -20.55 9.67
CA VAL A 459 29.72 -20.79 9.90
C VAL A 459 30.54 -19.53 9.66
N ALA A 460 30.21 -18.75 8.62
CA ALA A 460 30.87 -17.47 8.37
C ALA A 460 30.65 -16.48 9.53
N ASP A 461 29.43 -16.37 10.04
CA ASP A 461 29.10 -15.52 11.19
C ASP A 461 29.87 -15.95 12.44
N LEU A 462 29.96 -17.25 12.75
CA LEU A 462 30.72 -17.76 13.89
C LEU A 462 32.24 -17.52 13.77
N VAL A 463 32.79 -17.64 12.56
CA VAL A 463 34.20 -17.32 12.30
C VAL A 463 34.46 -15.83 12.47
N LEU A 464 33.61 -14.99 11.90
CA LEU A 464 33.69 -13.53 12.03
C LEU A 464 33.55 -13.10 13.49
N ALA A 465 32.63 -13.71 14.25
CA ALA A 465 32.49 -13.51 15.68
C ALA A 465 33.81 -13.77 16.43
N GLY A 466 34.46 -14.90 16.13
CA GLY A 466 35.75 -15.25 16.72
C GLY A 466 36.86 -14.24 16.40
N TRP A 467 36.91 -13.74 15.16
CA TRP A 467 37.90 -12.74 14.75
C TRP A 467 37.67 -11.39 15.42
N VAL A 468 36.43 -10.92 15.45
CA VAL A 468 36.08 -9.65 16.09
C VAL A 468 36.33 -9.73 17.61
N ALA A 469 35.99 -10.85 18.25
CA ALA A 469 36.28 -11.06 19.67
C ALA A 469 37.79 -11.04 19.96
N ALA A 470 38.60 -11.70 19.14
CA ALA A 470 40.04 -11.73 19.32
C ALA A 470 40.70 -10.37 19.06
N ALA A 471 40.21 -9.61 18.07
CA ALA A 471 40.62 -8.24 17.85
C ALA A 471 40.26 -7.34 19.05
N GLY A 472 39.07 -7.48 19.62
CA GLY A 472 38.63 -6.76 20.81
C GLY A 472 39.44 -7.07 22.07
N ALA A 473 40.04 -8.26 22.16
CA ALA A 473 40.94 -8.66 23.23
C ALA A 473 42.40 -8.19 23.04
N ASP A 474 42.67 -7.33 22.06
CA ASP A 474 44.02 -6.87 21.63
C ASP A 474 45.00 -8.03 21.37
N ILE A 475 44.48 -9.16 20.85
CA ILE A 475 45.32 -10.29 20.44
C ILE A 475 45.92 -9.96 19.07
N ARG A 476 47.12 -9.38 19.07
CA ARG A 476 47.85 -8.93 17.86
C ARG A 476 48.45 -10.05 17.01
N THR A 477 48.33 -11.29 17.46
CA THR A 477 48.76 -12.50 16.76
C THR A 477 47.54 -13.27 16.24
N PRO A 478 47.03 -12.96 15.03
CA PRO A 478 45.88 -13.61 14.43
C PRO A 478 46.01 -15.14 14.38
N GLU A 479 47.24 -15.63 14.25
CA GLU A 479 47.57 -17.04 14.13
C GLU A 479 47.10 -17.87 15.35
N VAL A 480 46.98 -17.26 16.52
CA VAL A 480 46.57 -17.92 17.77
C VAL A 480 45.11 -18.39 17.71
N TYR A 481 44.23 -17.66 17.02
CA TYR A 481 42.81 -17.99 16.93
C TYR A 481 42.39 -18.47 15.54
N THR A 482 43.11 -18.13 14.48
CA THR A 482 42.79 -18.57 13.12
C THR A 482 43.29 -19.99 12.81
N LEU A 483 44.48 -20.37 13.27
CA LEU A 483 45.06 -21.68 12.95
C LEU A 483 44.32 -22.85 13.61
N PRO A 484 43.91 -22.80 14.91
CA PRO A 484 43.11 -23.87 15.51
C PRO A 484 41.75 -24.03 14.82
N ALA A 485 41.10 -22.91 14.45
CA ALA A 485 39.84 -22.92 13.73
C ALA A 485 40.00 -23.49 12.31
N ALA A 486 41.04 -23.09 11.58
CA ALA A 486 41.38 -23.62 10.27
C ALA A 486 41.68 -25.13 10.32
N ALA A 487 42.44 -25.58 11.33
CA ALA A 487 42.73 -26.99 11.54
C ALA A 487 41.43 -27.80 11.77
N GLY A 488 40.52 -27.31 12.61
CA GLY A 488 39.21 -27.93 12.83
C GLY A 488 38.38 -28.04 11.55
N LEU A 489 38.28 -26.95 10.76
CA LEU A 489 37.57 -26.92 9.49
C LEU A 489 38.18 -27.89 8.46
N LEU A 490 39.51 -27.93 8.37
CA LEU A 490 40.21 -28.84 7.46
C LEU A 490 40.09 -30.30 7.88
N LEU A 491 40.08 -30.60 9.19
CA LEU A 491 39.80 -31.95 9.70
C LEU A 491 38.39 -32.42 9.36
N LEU A 492 37.39 -31.54 9.47
CA LEU A 492 36.00 -31.80 9.07
C LEU A 492 35.84 -31.93 7.55
N ALA A 493 36.75 -31.37 6.76
CA ALA A 493 36.76 -31.48 5.30
C ALA A 493 37.29 -32.84 4.80
N VAL A 494 38.12 -33.55 5.59
CA VAL A 494 38.76 -34.82 5.19
C VAL A 494 37.76 -35.88 4.72
N PRO A 495 36.65 -36.17 5.45
CA PRO A 495 35.66 -37.16 5.00
C PRO A 495 34.96 -36.73 3.71
N ALA A 496 34.67 -35.45 3.54
CA ALA A 496 34.01 -34.91 2.35
C ALA A 496 34.92 -35.02 1.10
N LEU A 497 36.22 -34.74 1.26
CA LEU A 497 37.21 -34.93 0.20
C LEU A 497 37.39 -36.40 -0.17
N ARG A 498 37.37 -37.30 0.82
CA ARG A 498 37.41 -38.76 0.58
C ARG A 498 36.16 -39.26 -0.17
N ALA A 499 35.03 -38.59 0.01
CA ALA A 499 33.79 -38.86 -0.71
C ALA A 499 33.70 -38.18 -2.09
N GLY A 500 34.76 -37.50 -2.54
CA GLY A 500 34.83 -36.86 -3.86
C GLY A 500 34.13 -35.49 -3.94
N ALA A 501 33.90 -34.81 -2.82
CA ALA A 501 33.35 -33.45 -2.83
C ALA A 501 34.29 -32.46 -3.53
N ALA A 502 33.72 -31.41 -4.14
CA ALA A 502 34.49 -30.35 -4.77
C ALA A 502 35.47 -29.70 -3.77
N SER A 503 36.76 -29.64 -4.13
CA SER A 503 37.81 -29.07 -3.26
C SER A 503 37.46 -27.66 -2.74
N TRP A 504 36.79 -26.83 -3.54
CA TRP A 504 36.33 -25.50 -3.12
C TRP A 504 35.39 -25.52 -1.92
N ALA A 505 34.40 -26.42 -1.92
CA ALA A 505 33.41 -26.50 -0.85
C ALA A 505 33.98 -27.10 0.45
N ALA A 506 35.02 -27.93 0.34
CA ALA A 506 35.60 -28.64 1.48
C ALA A 506 36.81 -27.90 2.08
N GLU A 507 37.80 -27.52 1.27
CA GLU A 507 39.06 -26.92 1.75
C GLU A 507 39.03 -25.39 1.77
N GLY A 508 38.19 -24.78 0.91
CA GLY A 508 38.12 -23.33 0.74
C GLY A 508 37.92 -22.56 2.05
N PRO A 509 36.92 -22.91 2.89
CA PRO A 509 36.69 -22.23 4.17
C PRO A 509 37.85 -22.37 5.14
N GLY A 510 38.41 -23.58 5.30
CA GLY A 510 39.53 -23.81 6.21
C GLY A 510 40.79 -23.05 5.79
N LEU A 511 41.11 -23.05 4.49
CA LEU A 511 42.25 -22.31 3.94
C LEU A 511 42.05 -20.79 4.01
N ALA A 512 40.83 -20.31 3.76
CA ALA A 512 40.49 -18.90 3.91
C ALA A 512 40.71 -18.46 5.36
N VAL A 513 40.22 -19.24 6.34
CA VAL A 513 40.39 -18.93 7.76
C VAL A 513 41.86 -18.90 8.17
N ALA A 514 42.69 -19.80 7.63
CA ALA A 514 44.12 -19.85 7.93
C ALA A 514 44.92 -18.67 7.36
N LEU A 515 44.59 -18.20 6.15
CA LEU A 515 45.50 -17.34 5.37
C LEU A 515 45.03 -15.88 5.22
N LEU A 516 43.74 -15.61 5.06
CA LEU A 516 43.21 -14.26 4.76
C LEU A 516 43.49 -13.24 5.88
N PRO A 517 43.25 -13.54 7.17
CA PRO A 517 43.51 -12.59 8.25
C PRO A 517 44.98 -12.18 8.30
N SER A 518 45.90 -13.14 8.18
CA SER A 518 47.34 -12.87 8.18
C SER A 518 47.77 -12.07 6.93
N ALA A 519 47.15 -12.31 5.77
CA ALA A 519 47.39 -11.53 4.56
C ALA A 519 46.94 -10.06 4.70
N LEU A 520 45.79 -9.81 5.33
CA LEU A 520 45.31 -8.45 5.60
C LEU A 520 46.17 -7.71 6.62
N VAL A 521 46.56 -8.36 7.72
CA VAL A 521 47.42 -7.74 8.76
C VAL A 521 48.79 -7.34 8.21
N VAL A 522 49.38 -8.14 7.32
CA VAL A 522 50.67 -7.81 6.67
C VAL A 522 50.60 -6.53 5.83
N VAL A 523 49.44 -6.16 5.31
CA VAL A 523 49.25 -4.92 4.54
C VAL A 523 49.28 -3.70 5.46
N VAL A 524 48.64 -3.79 6.63
CA VAL A 524 48.50 -2.67 7.58
C VAL A 524 49.72 -2.52 8.48
N GLU A 525 50.21 -3.62 9.07
CA GLU A 525 51.33 -3.66 10.02
C GLU A 525 52.40 -4.68 9.58
N PRO A 526 53.27 -4.30 8.62
CA PRO A 526 54.24 -5.22 8.05
C PRO A 526 55.40 -5.47 9.02
N THR A 527 55.51 -6.70 9.51
CA THR A 527 56.76 -7.23 10.07
C THR A 527 57.46 -8.11 9.03
N ALA A 528 58.79 -8.01 8.93
CA ALA A 528 59.56 -8.74 7.92
C ALA A 528 59.32 -10.26 8.00
N ALA A 529 59.29 -10.80 9.22
CA ALA A 529 59.02 -12.21 9.46
C ALA A 529 57.62 -12.63 8.97
N ARG A 530 56.58 -11.85 9.30
CA ARG A 530 55.20 -12.18 8.93
C ARG A 530 54.95 -12.07 7.44
N LEU A 531 55.52 -11.05 6.78
CA LEU A 531 55.47 -10.91 5.33
C LEU A 531 56.08 -12.14 4.64
N VAL A 532 57.27 -12.58 5.07
CA VAL A 532 57.95 -13.75 4.50
C VAL A 532 57.12 -15.01 4.71
N VAL A 533 56.61 -15.24 5.92
CA VAL A 533 55.80 -16.43 6.24
C VAL A 533 54.49 -16.46 5.46
N VAL A 534 53.76 -15.34 5.37
CA VAL A 534 52.50 -15.26 4.62
C VAL A 534 52.73 -15.45 3.13
N VAL A 535 53.75 -14.80 2.55
CA VAL A 535 54.09 -14.98 1.13
C VAL A 535 54.52 -16.40 0.84
N ALA A 536 55.35 -17.01 1.70
CA ALA A 536 55.78 -18.39 1.56
C ALA A 536 54.60 -19.37 1.66
N ALA A 537 53.69 -19.19 2.64
CA ALA A 537 52.50 -20.02 2.80
C ALA A 537 51.52 -19.87 1.62
N ALA A 538 51.29 -18.64 1.16
CA ALA A 538 50.41 -18.37 0.03
C ALA A 538 51.00 -18.93 -1.28
N ALA A 539 52.31 -18.78 -1.50
CA ALA A 539 53.02 -19.40 -2.62
C ALA A 539 52.97 -20.94 -2.55
N ALA A 540 53.21 -21.53 -1.38
CA ALA A 540 53.11 -22.97 -1.18
C ALA A 540 51.70 -23.49 -1.48
N LEU A 541 50.65 -22.78 -1.07
CA LEU A 541 49.27 -23.11 -1.39
C LEU A 541 48.97 -22.99 -2.89
N THR A 542 49.47 -21.95 -3.57
CA THR A 542 49.33 -21.85 -5.04
C THR A 542 50.00 -23.02 -5.75
N VAL A 543 51.25 -23.34 -5.40
CA VAL A 543 52.00 -24.44 -5.99
C VAL A 543 51.32 -25.77 -5.68
N ALA A 544 50.94 -26.02 -4.42
CA ALA A 544 50.21 -27.22 -4.02
C ALA A 544 48.89 -27.36 -4.79
N GLY A 545 48.14 -26.28 -4.99
CA GLY A 545 46.91 -26.29 -5.79
C GLY A 545 47.14 -26.60 -7.27
N THR A 546 48.23 -26.09 -7.85
CA THR A 546 48.62 -26.45 -9.23
C THR A 546 49.03 -27.92 -9.35
N LEU A 547 49.81 -28.44 -8.41
CA LEU A 547 50.32 -29.82 -8.43
C LEU A 547 49.25 -30.86 -8.10
N THR A 548 48.31 -30.52 -7.22
CA THR A 548 47.21 -31.42 -6.82
C THR A 548 45.96 -31.26 -7.68
N HIS A 549 45.97 -30.36 -8.67
CA HIS A 549 44.82 -29.99 -9.50
C HIS A 549 43.57 -29.58 -8.66
N ARG A 550 43.79 -28.95 -7.51
CA ARG A 550 42.73 -28.52 -6.57
C ARG A 550 42.52 -27.01 -6.63
N GLN A 551 41.27 -26.58 -6.85
CA GLN A 551 40.92 -25.17 -7.00
C GLN A 551 41.08 -24.35 -5.71
N ALA A 552 40.74 -24.92 -4.55
CA ALA A 552 40.77 -24.19 -3.27
C ALA A 552 42.16 -23.66 -2.87
N PRO A 553 43.20 -24.51 -2.75
CA PRO A 553 44.55 -24.05 -2.41
C PRO A 553 45.11 -23.07 -3.45
N PHE A 554 44.83 -23.28 -4.74
CA PHE A 554 45.28 -22.37 -5.78
C PHE A 554 44.65 -20.97 -5.65
N VAL A 555 43.32 -20.89 -5.60
CA VAL A 555 42.61 -19.61 -5.61
C VAL A 555 42.84 -18.84 -4.31
N VAL A 556 42.81 -19.51 -3.15
CA VAL A 556 43.05 -18.85 -1.84
C VAL A 556 44.49 -18.36 -1.74
N GLY A 557 45.47 -19.17 -2.13
CA GLY A 557 46.88 -18.76 -2.15
C GLY A 557 47.12 -17.60 -3.12
N ALA A 558 46.55 -17.65 -4.33
CA ALA A 558 46.73 -16.62 -5.35
C ALA A 558 46.07 -15.30 -4.93
N ALA A 559 44.86 -15.37 -4.36
CA ALA A 559 44.15 -14.21 -3.83
C ALA A 559 44.91 -13.56 -2.67
N ALA A 560 45.45 -14.34 -1.74
CA ALA A 560 46.26 -13.80 -0.64
C ALA A 560 47.54 -13.13 -1.15
N LEU A 561 48.26 -13.74 -2.10
CA LEU A 561 49.42 -13.11 -2.75
C LEU A 561 49.03 -11.80 -3.43
N LEU A 562 47.92 -11.79 -4.17
CA LEU A 562 47.43 -10.60 -4.84
C LEU A 562 47.11 -9.47 -3.84
N VAL A 563 46.42 -9.78 -2.74
CA VAL A 563 46.11 -8.83 -1.67
C VAL A 563 47.39 -8.26 -1.05
N VAL A 564 48.36 -9.11 -0.72
CA VAL A 564 49.65 -8.67 -0.17
C VAL A 564 50.39 -7.76 -1.17
N VAL A 565 50.50 -8.17 -2.43
CA VAL A 565 51.19 -7.39 -3.48
C VAL A 565 50.51 -6.04 -3.69
N LEU A 566 49.20 -6.02 -3.89
CA LEU A 566 48.44 -4.79 -4.12
C LEU A 566 48.48 -3.87 -2.90
N GLY A 567 48.27 -4.41 -1.70
CA GLY A 567 48.33 -3.63 -0.46
C GLY A 567 49.71 -3.02 -0.20
N ARG A 568 50.79 -3.74 -0.55
CA ARG A 568 52.16 -3.22 -0.43
C ARG A 568 52.53 -2.22 -1.51
N LEU A 569 51.94 -2.31 -2.71
CA LEU A 569 52.16 -1.37 -3.81
C LEU A 569 51.26 -0.13 -3.73
N ALA A 570 50.12 -0.20 -3.05
CA ALA A 570 49.14 0.88 -2.95
C ALA A 570 49.72 2.23 -2.47
N PRO A 571 50.60 2.28 -1.45
CA PRO A 571 51.22 3.55 -1.02
C PRO A 571 52.11 4.19 -2.08
N TYR A 572 52.63 3.39 -3.02
CA TYR A 572 53.50 3.85 -4.10
C TYR A 572 52.73 4.19 -5.38
N ALA A 573 51.44 3.89 -5.46
CA ALA A 573 50.59 4.20 -6.62
C ALA A 573 50.62 5.69 -7.04
N PRO A 574 50.66 6.69 -6.13
CA PRO A 574 50.75 8.10 -6.52
C PRO A 574 52.07 8.48 -7.20
N LEU A 575 53.13 7.68 -6.99
CA LEU A 575 54.45 7.90 -7.58
C LEU A 575 54.55 7.33 -9.01
N VAL A 576 53.58 6.50 -9.40
CA VAL A 576 53.56 5.87 -10.72
C VAL A 576 52.92 6.84 -11.72
N PRO A 577 53.59 7.15 -12.85
CA PRO A 577 52.99 7.98 -13.90
C PRO A 577 51.64 7.42 -14.37
N ARG A 578 50.62 8.28 -14.48
CA ARG A 578 49.24 7.89 -14.84
C ARG A 578 49.11 7.14 -16.18
N TRP A 579 50.08 7.28 -17.08
CA TRP A 579 50.09 6.53 -18.35
C TRP A 579 50.37 5.04 -18.14
N VAL A 580 51.12 4.66 -17.10
CA VAL A 580 51.43 3.25 -16.78
C VAL A 580 50.19 2.52 -16.27
N THR A 581 49.36 3.18 -15.45
CA THR A 581 48.11 2.59 -14.96
C THR A 581 47.08 2.42 -16.09
N LEU A 582 47.02 3.37 -17.03
CA LEU A 582 46.22 3.24 -18.26
C LEU A 582 46.76 2.12 -19.17
N ALA A 583 48.08 1.99 -19.29
CA ALA A 583 48.71 0.94 -20.08
C ALA A 583 48.47 -0.46 -19.50
N THR A 584 48.57 -0.64 -18.17
CA THR A 584 48.27 -1.92 -17.52
C THR A 584 46.78 -2.26 -17.59
N ALA A 585 45.88 -1.28 -17.43
CA ALA A 585 44.45 -1.49 -17.65
C ALA A 585 44.14 -1.89 -19.11
N GLY A 586 44.78 -1.23 -20.08
CA GLY A 586 44.67 -1.57 -21.50
C GLY A 586 45.21 -2.97 -21.83
N LEU A 587 46.34 -3.35 -21.23
CA LEU A 587 46.91 -4.69 -21.37
C LEU A 587 45.99 -5.77 -20.77
N LEU A 588 45.41 -5.51 -19.59
CA LEU A 588 44.42 -6.39 -18.97
C LEU A 588 43.19 -6.57 -19.85
N LEU A 589 42.65 -5.48 -20.40
CA LEU A 589 41.52 -5.55 -21.36
C LEU A 589 41.89 -6.34 -22.62
N LEU A 590 43.12 -6.19 -23.13
CA LEU A 590 43.62 -6.99 -24.26
C LEU A 590 43.74 -8.47 -23.93
N VAL A 591 44.26 -8.84 -22.75
CA VAL A 591 44.35 -10.24 -22.30
C VAL A 591 42.96 -10.84 -22.09
N VAL A 592 42.03 -10.08 -21.51
CA VAL A 592 40.62 -10.51 -21.34
C VAL A 592 39.94 -10.65 -22.71
N GLY A 593 40.15 -9.73 -23.63
CA GLY A 593 39.67 -9.83 -25.01
C GLY A 593 40.22 -11.05 -25.74
N ALA A 594 41.53 -11.31 -25.63
CA ALA A 594 42.19 -12.46 -26.25
C ALA A 594 41.73 -13.80 -25.64
N THR A 595 41.48 -13.85 -24.34
CA THR A 595 40.94 -15.05 -23.68
C THR A 595 39.47 -15.28 -23.99
N TYR A 596 38.67 -14.22 -24.15
CA TYR A 596 37.29 -14.31 -24.64
C TYR A 596 37.26 -14.87 -26.07
N GLU A 597 38.14 -14.38 -26.94
CA GLU A 597 38.25 -14.84 -28.33
C GLU A 597 38.70 -16.31 -28.42
N ARG A 598 39.68 -16.72 -27.61
CA ARG A 598 40.07 -18.14 -27.49
C ARG A 598 38.93 -19.04 -27.00
N ARG A 599 38.18 -18.63 -25.97
CA ARG A 599 37.02 -19.42 -25.48
C ARG A 599 35.91 -19.50 -26.53
N ARG A 600 35.70 -18.44 -27.31
CA ARG A 600 34.75 -18.42 -28.42
C ARG A 600 35.19 -19.31 -29.60
N GLN A 601 36.49 -19.33 -29.91
CA GLN A 601 37.06 -20.24 -30.91
C GLN A 601 36.93 -21.70 -30.48
N GLN A 602 37.28 -22.02 -29.23
CA GLN A 602 37.11 -23.38 -28.67
C GLN A 602 35.64 -23.83 -28.67
N ALA A 603 34.70 -22.94 -28.37
CA ALA A 603 33.27 -23.26 -28.46
C ALA A 603 32.80 -23.50 -29.91
N ARG A 604 33.33 -22.74 -30.89
CA ARG A 604 33.05 -22.95 -32.31
C ARG A 604 33.65 -24.25 -32.84
N GLU A 605 34.87 -24.58 -32.44
CA GLU A 605 35.54 -25.84 -32.78
C GLU A 605 34.80 -27.04 -32.17
N ALA A 606 34.33 -26.93 -30.92
CA ALA A 606 33.51 -27.96 -30.28
C ALA A 606 32.16 -28.16 -31.00
N VAL A 607 31.50 -27.07 -31.42
CA VAL A 607 30.26 -27.14 -32.22
C VAL A 607 30.52 -27.72 -33.61
N ALA A 608 31.63 -27.36 -34.26
CA ALA A 608 32.02 -27.92 -35.55
C ALA A 608 32.34 -29.42 -35.47
N TRP A 609 32.98 -29.86 -34.38
CA TRP A 609 33.27 -31.28 -34.11
C TRP A 609 32.00 -32.09 -33.87
N VAL A 610 31.03 -31.55 -33.10
CA VAL A 610 29.70 -32.18 -32.92
C VAL A 610 28.93 -32.22 -34.24
N ALA A 611 29.05 -31.19 -35.10
CA ALA A 611 28.41 -31.18 -36.42
C ALA A 611 29.05 -32.17 -37.42
N GLN A 612 30.27 -32.65 -37.17
CA GLN A 612 30.96 -33.65 -37.99
C GLN A 612 30.71 -35.10 -37.54
N MET A 613 30.13 -35.31 -36.36
CA MET A 613 29.66 -36.62 -35.93
C MET A 613 28.35 -36.97 -36.66
N ARG A 614 28.43 -37.87 -37.64
CA ARG A 614 27.30 -38.58 -38.24
C ARG A 614 27.06 -39.91 -37.54
#